data_AF-G0U1Y5-F1
#
_entry.id   AF-G0U1Y5-F1
#
_cell.length_a   1.000
_cell.length_b   1.000
_cell.length_c   1.000
_cell.angle_alpha   90.00
_cell.angle_beta   90.00
_cell.angle_gamma   90.00
#
_symmetry.space_group_name_H-M   'P 1'
#
loop_
_entity.id
_entity.type
_entity.pdbx_description
1 polymer ?
#
loop_
_entity_poly.entity_id
_entity_poly.type
_entity_poly.pdbx_seq_one_letter_code
_entity_poly.pdbx_strand_id
1 'polypeptide(L)'
;MYNGVAALSVKGTGLSGYVQRSKSTAVQLSKFASSGFGGDAPPECRVNPLEALRSAKENAELASRLEQHKALRSIKLKVLLYREERMSAGIPGDVVERECDTLHASLYRNYLEESREARRVGAAEAAHKTAERFAAAFNVRPGALGDAFDRQQREAERQAADAARREVMERRVAAKVKRAKSE
;
A
#
# COMPACT_ATOMS: atom_id res chain seq x y z
N MET A 1 -14.71 -36.92 46.21
CA MET A 1 -15.52 -35.94 46.96
C MET A 1 -16.56 -35.35 46.01
N TYR A 2 -17.81 -35.14 46.46
CA TYR A 2 -18.86 -34.47 45.67
C TYR A 2 -18.67 -32.95 45.78
N ASN A 3 -18.52 -32.25 44.67
CA ASN A 3 -18.22 -30.81 44.61
C ASN A 3 -19.44 -29.93 45.01
N GLY A 4 -20.00 -30.13 46.20
CA GLY A 4 -21.17 -29.39 46.69
C GLY A 4 -22.49 -29.73 45.99
N VAL A 5 -22.52 -30.75 45.12
CA VAL A 5 -23.70 -31.10 44.28
C VAL A 5 -24.62 -32.14 44.95
N ALA A 6 -24.18 -32.78 46.03
CA ALA A 6 -24.97 -33.79 46.72
C ALA A 6 -25.98 -33.15 47.71
N ALA A 7 -27.10 -33.82 47.94
CA ALA A 7 -28.01 -33.47 49.04
C ALA A 7 -27.25 -33.58 50.37
N LEU A 8 -27.34 -32.54 51.21
CA LEU A 8 -26.56 -32.40 52.45
C LEU A 8 -26.78 -33.55 53.46
N SER A 9 -27.90 -34.27 53.37
CA SER A 9 -28.14 -35.51 54.13
C SER A 9 -29.07 -36.45 53.36
N VAL A 10 -28.72 -37.73 53.31
CA VAL A 10 -29.49 -38.79 52.65
C VAL A 10 -30.54 -39.38 53.62
N LYS A 11 -30.35 -39.19 54.94
CA LYS A 11 -31.21 -39.78 55.98
C LYS A 11 -32.57 -39.08 56.02
N GLY A 12 -33.64 -39.87 55.93
CA GLY A 12 -35.03 -39.38 55.91
C GLY A 12 -35.61 -39.13 54.50
N THR A 13 -34.78 -39.22 53.45
CA THR A 13 -35.25 -39.04 52.06
C THR A 13 -35.77 -40.33 51.40
N GLY A 14 -35.45 -41.50 51.97
CA GLY A 14 -35.81 -42.80 51.41
C GLY A 14 -35.03 -43.19 50.14
N LEU A 15 -34.02 -42.39 49.73
CA LEU A 15 -33.21 -42.63 48.54
C LEU A 15 -31.79 -43.11 48.91
N SER A 16 -31.11 -43.77 47.97
CA SER A 16 -29.75 -44.30 48.20
C SER A 16 -28.66 -43.22 48.31
N GLY A 17 -28.97 -41.96 47.96
CA GLY A 17 -28.01 -40.87 47.93
C GLY A 17 -27.00 -40.95 46.79
N TYR A 18 -27.20 -41.86 45.83
CA TYR A 18 -26.34 -41.98 44.66
C TYR A 18 -26.58 -40.82 43.70
N VAL A 19 -25.54 -40.03 43.43
CA VAL A 19 -25.61 -38.83 42.59
C VAL A 19 -24.81 -39.09 41.30
N GLN A 20 -25.50 -39.12 40.16
CA GLN A 20 -24.87 -39.23 38.84
C GLN A 20 -24.65 -37.87 38.20
N ARG A 21 -23.49 -37.69 37.56
CA ARG A 21 -23.24 -36.51 36.74
C ARG A 21 -24.06 -36.61 35.45
N SER A 22 -24.86 -35.58 35.14
CA SER A 22 -25.63 -35.57 33.91
C SER A 22 -24.71 -35.55 32.68
N LYS A 23 -25.05 -36.34 31.65
CA LYS A 23 -24.35 -36.33 30.36
C LYS A 23 -24.61 -35.03 29.57
N SER A 24 -25.70 -34.32 29.84
CA SER A 24 -26.02 -33.04 29.18
C SER A 24 -25.14 -31.87 29.65
N THR A 25 -24.55 -31.96 30.86
CA THR A 25 -23.63 -30.94 31.37
C THR A 25 -22.37 -30.79 30.50
N ALA A 26 -21.94 -31.86 29.82
CA ALA A 26 -20.83 -31.78 28.87
C ALA A 26 -21.16 -30.90 27.64
N VAL A 27 -22.43 -30.90 27.20
CA VAL A 27 -22.93 -30.15 26.04
C VAL A 27 -23.15 -28.67 26.36
N GLN A 28 -23.38 -28.32 27.62
CA GLN A 28 -23.49 -26.92 28.05
C GLN A 28 -22.13 -26.29 28.36
N LEU A 29 -21.18 -27.08 28.90
CA LEU A 29 -19.80 -26.63 29.10
C LEU A 29 -19.08 -26.36 27.76
N SER A 30 -19.40 -27.10 26.69
CA SER A 30 -18.85 -26.83 25.35
C SER A 30 -19.36 -25.55 24.69
N LYS A 31 -20.42 -24.92 25.21
CA LYS A 31 -20.88 -23.60 24.75
C LYS A 31 -20.07 -22.43 25.34
N PHE A 32 -19.36 -22.66 26.43
CA PHE A 32 -18.60 -21.62 27.16
C PHE A 32 -17.11 -21.94 27.33
N ALA A 33 -16.69 -23.19 27.12
CA ALA A 33 -15.29 -23.56 27.04
C ALA A 33 -14.79 -23.27 25.62
N SER A 34 -13.94 -22.23 25.48
CA SER A 34 -13.13 -22.03 24.28
C SER A 34 -12.44 -23.34 23.94
N SER A 35 -12.66 -23.82 22.72
CA SER A 35 -12.07 -25.02 22.14
C SER A 35 -10.55 -24.90 22.06
N GLY A 36 -9.87 -25.28 23.14
CA GLY A 36 -8.47 -25.69 23.10
C GLY A 36 -8.39 -27.10 22.50
N PHE A 37 -7.69 -27.21 21.38
CA PHE A 37 -7.18 -28.45 20.78
C PHE A 37 -8.22 -29.51 20.38
N GLY A 38 -8.79 -29.30 19.19
CA GLY A 38 -9.42 -30.34 18.39
C GLY A 38 -9.46 -29.86 16.95
N GLY A 39 -8.76 -30.56 16.06
CA GLY A 39 -8.69 -30.20 14.64
C GLY A 39 -10.05 -30.28 13.98
N ASP A 40 -10.57 -29.12 13.62
CA ASP A 40 -11.24 -28.84 12.35
C ASP A 40 -11.30 -27.31 12.23
N ALA A 41 -11.30 -26.80 11.01
CA ALA A 41 -11.13 -25.38 10.67
C ALA A 41 -11.81 -24.39 11.65
N PRO A 42 -11.19 -23.21 11.93
CA PRO A 42 -11.77 -22.23 12.83
C PRO A 42 -13.21 -21.92 12.38
N PRO A 43 -14.19 -21.78 13.30
CA PRO A 43 -15.51 -21.29 12.92
C PRO A 43 -15.25 -19.98 12.21
N GLU A 44 -15.66 -19.89 10.94
CA GLU A 44 -15.49 -18.69 10.13
C GLU A 44 -15.90 -17.50 10.98
N CYS A 45 -14.92 -16.75 11.48
CA CYS A 45 -15.15 -15.37 11.85
C CYS A 45 -15.60 -14.75 10.53
N ARG A 46 -16.91 -14.78 10.26
CA ARG A 46 -17.55 -14.11 9.13
C ARG A 46 -17.48 -12.63 9.44
N VAL A 47 -16.26 -12.10 9.45
CA VAL A 47 -15.98 -10.68 9.47
C VAL A 47 -16.74 -10.16 8.27
N ASN A 48 -17.66 -9.23 8.52
CA ASN A 48 -18.45 -8.61 7.48
C ASN A 48 -17.47 -8.11 6.39
N PRO A 49 -17.68 -8.43 5.10
CA PRO A 49 -16.74 -8.06 4.05
C PRO A 49 -16.48 -6.55 4.02
N LEU A 50 -17.46 -5.74 4.40
CA LEU A 50 -17.29 -4.28 4.52
C LEU A 50 -16.39 -3.89 5.69
N GLU A 51 -16.46 -4.60 6.82
CA GLU A 51 -15.58 -4.40 7.98
C GLU A 51 -14.16 -4.86 7.68
N ALA A 52 -13.99 -5.97 6.95
CA ALA A 52 -12.70 -6.42 6.46
C ALA A 52 -12.06 -5.41 5.50
N LEU A 53 -12.86 -4.78 4.62
CA LEU A 53 -12.36 -3.73 3.74
C LEU A 53 -11.99 -2.45 4.48
N ARG A 54 -12.75 -2.06 5.52
CA ARG A 54 -12.41 -0.90 6.36
C ARG A 54 -11.11 -1.14 7.12
N SER A 55 -11.00 -2.29 7.80
CA SER A 55 -9.79 -2.64 8.54
C SER A 55 -8.57 -2.79 7.63
N ALA A 56 -8.74 -3.32 6.41
CA ALA A 56 -7.65 -3.37 5.43
C ALA A 56 -7.15 -1.98 5.03
N LYS A 57 -8.04 -1.00 4.86
CA LYS A 57 -7.65 0.40 4.56
C LYS A 57 -6.93 1.04 5.74
N GLU A 58 -7.47 0.90 6.95
CA GLU A 58 -6.85 1.42 8.18
C GLU A 58 -5.47 0.80 8.42
N ASN A 59 -5.34 -0.52 8.22
CA ASN A 59 -4.06 -1.22 8.32
C ASN A 59 -3.06 -0.74 7.28
N ALA A 60 -3.50 -0.48 6.05
CA ALA A 60 -2.63 0.08 5.02
C ALA A 60 -2.12 1.49 5.38
N GLU A 61 -2.99 2.33 5.95
CA GLU A 61 -2.59 3.65 6.45
C GLU A 61 -1.58 3.54 7.60
N LEU A 62 -1.85 2.67 8.58
CA LEU A 62 -0.94 2.44 9.70
C LEU A 62 0.42 1.89 9.25
N ALA A 63 0.42 0.96 8.31
CA ALA A 63 1.65 0.44 7.70
C ALA A 63 2.45 1.57 7.03
N SER A 64 1.80 2.43 6.26
CA SER A 64 2.48 3.57 5.61
C SER A 64 3.09 4.55 6.62
N ARG A 65 2.40 4.84 7.74
CA ARG A 65 2.93 5.69 8.81
C ARG A 65 4.13 5.04 9.50
N LEU A 66 4.04 3.73 9.73
CA LEU A 66 5.11 2.96 10.34
C LEU A 66 6.36 2.93 9.45
N GLU A 67 6.19 2.78 8.13
CA GLU A 67 7.30 2.87 7.16
C GLU A 67 7.96 4.25 7.17
N GLN A 68 7.16 5.33 7.18
CA GLN A 68 7.69 6.70 7.30
C GLN A 68 8.51 6.86 8.58
N HIS A 69 8.00 6.39 9.72
CA HIS A 69 8.71 6.46 10.99
C HIS A 69 10.00 5.65 10.98
N LYS A 70 9.99 4.45 10.40
CA LYS A 70 11.21 3.63 10.23
C LYS A 70 12.26 4.34 9.38
N ALA A 71 11.85 4.99 8.29
CA ALA A 71 12.74 5.74 7.42
C ALA A 71 13.37 6.95 8.14
N LEU A 72 12.55 7.76 8.84
CA LEU A 72 13.06 8.91 9.60
C LEU A 72 13.99 8.47 10.75
N ARG A 73 13.65 7.37 11.43
CA ARG A 73 14.51 6.81 12.47
C ARG A 73 15.84 6.31 11.90
N SER A 74 15.85 5.70 10.71
CA SER A 74 17.09 5.22 10.09
C SER A 74 18.02 6.38 9.73
N ILE A 75 17.48 7.51 9.25
CA ILE A 75 18.25 8.74 9.02
C ILE A 75 18.87 9.23 10.33
N LYS A 76 18.07 9.35 11.39
CA LYS A 76 18.55 9.79 12.70
C LYS A 76 19.66 8.89 13.23
N LEU A 77 19.50 7.57 13.11
CA LEU A 77 20.50 6.60 13.51
C LEU A 77 21.79 6.75 12.72
N LYS A 78 21.74 6.94 11.39
CA LYS A 78 22.93 7.17 10.56
C LYS A 78 23.71 8.41 11.02
N VAL A 79 23.01 9.50 11.33
CA VAL A 79 23.64 10.74 11.81
C VAL A 79 24.28 10.55 13.18
N LEU A 80 23.62 9.84 14.10
CA LEU A 80 24.19 9.55 15.42
C LEU A 80 25.42 8.64 15.33
N LEU A 81 25.38 7.59 14.52
CA LEU A 81 26.54 6.72 14.29
C LEU A 81 27.71 7.51 13.69
N TYR A 82 27.43 8.34 12.68
CA TYR A 82 28.44 9.23 12.11
C TYR A 82 29.05 10.18 13.16
N ARG A 83 28.22 10.76 14.04
CA ARG A 83 28.69 11.60 15.14
C ARG A 83 29.64 10.84 16.06
N GLU A 84 29.27 9.63 16.47
CA GLU A 84 30.10 8.79 17.36
C GLU A 84 31.44 8.44 16.69
N GLU A 85 31.43 8.06 15.41
CA GLU A 85 32.64 7.78 14.63
C GLU A 85 33.57 8.99 14.54
N ARG A 86 33.04 10.19 14.25
CA ARG A 86 33.86 11.41 14.14
C ARG A 86 34.38 11.88 15.49
N MET A 87 33.57 11.77 16.55
CA MET A 87 34.01 12.11 17.92
C MET A 87 35.11 11.15 18.40
N SER A 88 34.98 9.84 18.13
CA SER A 88 36.00 8.85 18.49
C SER A 88 37.31 9.00 17.69
N ALA A 89 37.24 9.57 16.48
CA ALA A 89 38.41 9.97 15.70
C ALA A 89 39.11 11.24 16.22
N GLY A 90 38.60 11.87 17.28
CA GLY A 90 39.20 13.06 17.90
C GLY A 90 38.94 14.37 17.15
N ILE A 91 37.91 14.42 16.31
CA ILE A 91 37.52 15.63 15.58
C ILE A 91 36.80 16.58 16.54
N PRO A 92 37.06 17.91 16.48
CA PRO A 92 36.40 18.89 17.33
C PRO A 92 34.87 18.86 17.16
N GLY A 93 34.15 18.89 18.28
CA GLY A 93 32.69 18.75 18.33
C GLY A 93 31.96 19.73 17.42
N ASP A 94 32.39 21.00 17.36
CA ASP A 94 31.78 22.03 16.52
C ASP A 94 31.81 21.70 15.02
N VAL A 95 32.88 21.03 14.57
CA VAL A 95 33.00 20.57 13.17
C VAL A 95 32.09 19.38 12.95
N VAL A 96 32.08 18.42 13.88
CA VAL A 96 31.20 17.25 13.82
C VAL A 96 29.73 17.65 13.78
N GLU A 97 29.30 18.65 14.57
CA GLU A 97 27.91 19.12 14.58
C GLU A 97 27.51 19.74 13.24
N ARG A 98 28.36 20.57 12.63
CA ARG A 98 28.12 21.11 11.29
C ARG A 98 28.03 20.01 10.23
N GLU A 99 28.94 19.04 10.28
CA GLU A 99 28.92 17.88 9.38
C GLU A 99 27.64 17.05 9.56
N CYS A 100 27.24 16.79 10.80
CA CYS A 100 26.01 16.07 11.14
C CYS A 100 24.76 16.79 10.64
N ASP A 101 24.70 18.12 10.77
CA ASP A 101 23.58 18.92 10.27
C ASP A 101 23.49 18.86 8.75
N THR A 102 24.62 18.98 8.05
CA THR A 102 24.65 18.85 6.58
C THR A 102 24.28 17.44 6.12
N LEU A 103 24.73 16.41 6.82
CA LEU A 103 24.40 15.01 6.55
C LEU A 103 22.91 14.74 6.80
N HIS A 104 22.36 15.23 7.91
CA HIS A 104 20.94 15.11 8.21
C HIS A 104 20.10 15.80 7.13
N ALA A 105 20.47 17.03 6.75
CA ALA A 105 19.77 17.78 5.72
C ALA A 105 19.80 17.10 4.34
N SER A 106 20.94 16.52 3.94
CA SER A 106 21.05 15.80 2.67
C SER A 106 20.22 14.51 2.66
N LEU A 107 20.34 13.68 3.70
CA LEU A 107 19.57 12.45 3.85
C LEU A 107 18.06 12.71 3.91
N TYR A 108 17.65 13.76 4.61
CA TYR A 108 16.24 14.15 4.70
C TYR A 108 15.68 14.65 3.37
N ARG A 109 16.47 15.41 2.59
CA ARG A 109 16.08 15.83 1.23
C ARG A 109 15.88 14.62 0.31
N ASN A 110 16.84 13.70 0.28
CA ASN A 110 16.73 12.48 -0.53
C ASN A 110 15.49 11.67 -0.15
N TYR A 111 15.22 11.50 1.16
CA TYR A 111 14.00 10.84 1.63
C TYR A 111 12.72 11.52 1.15
N LEU A 112 12.66 12.86 1.17
CA LEU A 112 11.50 13.61 0.66
C LEU A 112 11.32 13.42 -0.84
N GLU A 113 12.40 13.40 -1.61
CA GLU A 113 12.39 13.16 -3.05
C GLU A 113 11.91 11.74 -3.36
N GLU A 114 12.51 10.72 -2.73
CA GLU A 114 12.09 9.32 -2.84
C GLU A 114 10.62 9.14 -2.48
N SER A 115 10.15 9.80 -1.40
CA SER A 115 8.74 9.73 -1.00
C SER A 115 7.80 10.36 -2.05
N ARG A 116 8.22 11.47 -2.67
CA ARG A 116 7.45 12.11 -3.75
C ARG A 116 7.42 11.25 -5.00
N GLU A 117 8.54 10.64 -5.37
CA GLU A 117 8.64 9.73 -6.51
C GLU A 117 7.80 8.48 -6.29
N ALA A 118 7.89 7.85 -5.12
CA ALA A 118 7.06 6.71 -4.75
C ALA A 118 5.56 7.03 -4.84
N ARG A 119 5.14 8.23 -4.43
CA ARG A 119 3.75 8.69 -4.60
C ARG A 119 3.36 8.87 -6.06
N ARG A 120 4.25 9.42 -6.89
CA ARG A 120 4.00 9.61 -8.33
C ARG A 120 3.87 8.27 -9.04
N VAL A 121 4.80 7.34 -8.80
CA VAL A 121 4.78 5.99 -9.36
C VAL A 121 3.54 5.23 -8.88
N GLY A 122 3.25 5.26 -7.58
CA GLY A 122 2.05 4.62 -7.03
C GLY A 122 0.74 5.18 -7.62
N ALA A 123 0.66 6.49 -7.86
CA ALA A 123 -0.49 7.10 -8.52
C ALA A 123 -0.62 6.68 -9.99
N ALA A 124 0.50 6.60 -10.72
CA ALA A 124 0.52 6.14 -12.11
C ALA A 124 0.11 4.66 -12.22
N GLU A 125 0.63 3.80 -11.34
CA GLU A 125 0.24 2.39 -11.26
C GLU A 125 -1.23 2.21 -10.88
N ALA A 126 -1.73 2.99 -9.93
CA ALA A 126 -3.14 2.97 -9.55
C ALA A 126 -4.02 3.40 -10.72
N ALA A 127 -3.65 4.46 -11.44
CA ALA A 127 -4.34 4.91 -12.63
C ALA A 127 -4.37 3.81 -13.71
N HIS A 128 -3.24 3.16 -13.98
CA HIS A 128 -3.14 2.05 -14.92
C HIS A 128 -4.07 0.88 -14.51
N LYS A 129 -3.98 0.43 -13.26
CA LYS A 129 -4.83 -0.65 -12.73
C LYS A 129 -6.31 -0.29 -12.80
N THR A 130 -6.68 0.97 -12.55
CA THR A 130 -8.07 1.42 -12.71
C THR A 130 -8.49 1.42 -14.17
N ALA A 131 -7.65 1.91 -15.09
CA ALA A 131 -7.93 1.92 -16.52
C ALA A 131 -8.11 0.49 -17.07
N GLU A 132 -7.27 -0.46 -16.66
CA GLU A 132 -7.40 -1.88 -17.00
C GLU A 132 -8.73 -2.47 -16.49
N ARG A 133 -9.11 -2.15 -15.24
CA ARG A 133 -10.40 -2.60 -14.68
C ARG A 133 -11.58 -2.03 -15.44
N PHE A 134 -11.53 -0.76 -15.84
CA PHE A 134 -12.55 -0.15 -16.68
C PHE A 134 -12.60 -0.82 -18.06
N ALA A 135 -11.46 -1.00 -18.72
CA ALA A 135 -11.39 -1.68 -20.01
C ALA A 135 -11.99 -3.09 -19.95
N ALA A 136 -11.66 -3.85 -18.91
CA ALA A 136 -12.22 -5.18 -18.67
C ALA A 136 -13.74 -5.14 -18.42
N ALA A 137 -14.24 -4.21 -17.60
CA ALA A 137 -15.67 -4.09 -17.30
C ALA A 137 -16.51 -3.74 -18.54
N PHE A 138 -15.94 -2.99 -19.49
CA PHE A 138 -16.59 -2.61 -20.74
C PHE A 138 -16.23 -3.52 -21.92
N ASN A 139 -15.54 -4.65 -21.68
CA ASN A 139 -15.03 -5.56 -22.72
C ASN A 139 -14.23 -4.85 -23.83
N VAL A 140 -13.58 -3.74 -23.51
CA VAL A 140 -12.69 -3.02 -24.40
C VAL A 140 -11.42 -3.84 -24.51
N ARG A 141 -11.21 -4.51 -25.65
CA ARG A 141 -9.98 -5.26 -25.89
C ARG A 141 -8.80 -4.27 -25.82
N PRO A 142 -7.71 -4.60 -25.11
CA PRO A 142 -6.48 -3.81 -25.17
C PRO A 142 -6.04 -3.74 -26.64
N GLY A 143 -6.03 -2.53 -27.20
CA GLY A 143 -5.73 -2.27 -28.62
C GLY A 143 -6.94 -2.19 -29.57
N ALA A 144 -8.19 -2.34 -29.11
CA ALA A 144 -9.38 -2.14 -29.97
C ALA A 144 -9.87 -0.69 -30.04
N LEU A 145 -9.44 0.17 -29.11
CA LEU A 145 -9.49 1.62 -29.28
C LEU A 145 -8.27 2.04 -30.10
N GLY A 146 -8.19 1.57 -31.35
CA GLY A 146 -7.17 2.00 -32.31
C GLY A 146 -7.41 3.45 -32.73
N ASP A 147 -6.32 4.22 -32.78
CA ASP A 147 -6.05 5.53 -33.42
C ASP A 147 -7.04 6.71 -33.24
N ALA A 148 -8.34 6.48 -33.11
CA ALA A 148 -9.35 7.54 -33.22
C ALA A 148 -9.41 8.47 -32.00
N PHE A 149 -8.96 7.99 -30.83
CA PHE A 149 -9.01 8.72 -29.56
C PHE A 149 -7.63 9.05 -28.98
N ASP A 150 -6.54 8.66 -29.65
CA ASP A 150 -5.20 8.92 -29.15
C ASP A 150 -4.78 10.35 -29.51
N ARG A 151 -4.91 11.24 -28.53
CA ARG A 151 -4.71 12.68 -28.70
C ARG A 151 -3.28 13.00 -29.17
N GLN A 152 -2.30 12.21 -28.74
CA GLN A 152 -0.91 12.37 -29.11
C GLN A 152 -0.65 12.03 -30.59
N GLN A 153 -1.27 10.97 -31.11
CA GLN A 153 -1.14 10.62 -32.53
C GLN A 153 -1.83 11.65 -33.42
N ARG A 154 -3.02 12.14 -33.06
CA ARG A 154 -3.68 13.24 -33.79
C ARG A 154 -2.86 14.52 -33.80
N GLU A 155 -2.20 14.85 -32.70
CA GLU A 155 -1.31 16.02 -32.63
C GLU A 155 -0.06 15.81 -33.50
N ALA A 156 0.50 14.60 -33.53
CA ALA A 156 1.61 14.25 -34.42
C ALA A 156 1.23 14.30 -35.91
N GLU A 157 0.07 13.76 -36.30
CA GLU A 157 -0.45 13.82 -37.67
C GLU A 157 -0.74 15.25 -38.12
N ARG A 158 -1.31 16.08 -37.24
CA ARG A 158 -1.53 17.51 -37.51
C ARG A 158 -0.21 18.25 -37.72
N GLN A 159 0.78 18.00 -36.87
CA GLN A 159 2.11 18.61 -37.02
C GLN A 159 2.80 18.16 -38.31
N ALA A 160 2.68 16.88 -38.69
CA ALA A 160 3.21 16.37 -39.94
C ALA A 160 2.52 17.00 -41.17
N ALA A 161 1.19 17.15 -41.13
CA ALA A 161 0.43 17.79 -42.19
C ALA A 161 0.76 19.28 -42.33
N ASP A 162 0.94 19.99 -41.21
CA ASP A 162 1.33 21.39 -41.21
C ASP A 162 2.78 21.60 -41.67
N ALA A 163 3.70 20.69 -41.32
CA ALA A 163 5.07 20.68 -41.84
C ALA A 163 5.08 20.48 -43.37
N ALA A 164 4.32 19.52 -43.88
CA ALA A 164 4.21 19.28 -45.32
C ALA A 164 3.64 20.50 -46.07
N ARG A 165 2.67 21.21 -45.48
CA ARG A 165 2.13 22.46 -46.05
C ARG A 165 3.17 23.58 -46.09
N ARG A 166 4.00 23.70 -45.06
CA ARG A 166 5.11 24.66 -45.02
C ARG A 166 6.14 24.36 -46.10
N GLU A 167 6.55 23.11 -46.25
CA GLU A 167 7.50 22.71 -47.31
C GLU A 167 6.97 23.03 -48.72
N VAL A 168 5.68 22.79 -48.99
CA VAL A 168 5.08 23.12 -50.28
C VAL A 168 5.08 24.63 -50.52
N MET A 169 4.80 25.43 -49.50
CA MET A 169 4.84 26.89 -49.58
C MET A 169 6.27 27.40 -49.78
N GLU A 170 7.25 26.86 -49.06
CA GLU A 170 8.67 27.18 -49.21
C GLU A 170 9.18 26.85 -50.61
N ARG A 171 8.81 25.69 -51.17
CA ARG A 171 9.15 25.32 -52.55
C ARG A 171 8.52 26.28 -53.56
N ARG A 172 7.28 26.73 -53.34
CA ARG A 172 6.62 27.74 -54.20
C ARG A 172 7.30 29.10 -54.11
N VAL A 173 7.71 29.53 -52.92
CA VAL A 173 8.46 30.78 -52.72
C VAL A 173 9.83 30.68 -53.38
N ALA A 174 10.57 29.59 -53.17
CA ALA A 174 11.86 29.36 -53.79
C ALA A 174 11.78 29.35 -55.32
N ALA A 175 10.74 28.75 -55.89
CA ALA A 175 10.49 28.76 -57.34
C ALA A 175 10.21 30.18 -57.88
N LYS A 176 9.43 30.98 -57.15
CA LYS A 176 9.18 32.40 -57.51
C LYS A 176 10.46 33.24 -57.44
N VAL A 177 11.27 33.07 -56.40
CA VAL A 177 12.55 33.79 -56.24
C VAL A 177 13.55 33.40 -57.33
N LYS A 178 13.60 32.12 -57.72
CA LYS A 178 14.45 31.68 -58.85
C LYS A 178 14.04 32.33 -60.16
N ARG A 179 12.74 32.44 -60.45
CA ARG A 179 12.23 33.12 -61.66
C ARG A 179 12.57 34.61 -61.68
N ALA A 180 12.42 35.30 -60.55
CA ALA A 180 12.75 36.72 -60.42
C ALA A 180 14.27 37.03 -60.49
N LYS A 181 15.15 36.03 -60.38
CA LYS A 181 16.61 36.20 -60.56
C LYS A 181 17.09 35.88 -61.98
N SER A 182 16.23 35.29 -62.81
CA SER A 182 16.52 34.96 -64.21
C SER A 182 15.94 35.96 -65.21
N GLU A 183 15.23 36.97 -64.72
CA GLU A 183 14.85 38.20 -65.43
C GLU A 183 15.85 39.32 -65.09
#